data_AF-A0A0W0GKB1-F1
#
_entry.id   AF-A0A0W0GKB1-F1
#
_cell.length_a   1.000
_cell.length_b   1.000
_cell.length_c   1.000
_cell.angle_alpha   90.00
_cell.angle_beta   90.00
_cell.angle_gamma   90.00
#
_symmetry.space_group_name_H-M   'P 1'
#
loop_
_entity.id
_entity.type
_entity.pdbx_description
1 polymer ?
#
loop_
_entity_poly.entity_id
_entity_poly.type
_entity_poly.pdbx_seq_one_letter_code
_entity_poly.pdbx_strand_id
1 'polypeptide(L)'
;MFNPGMAGINRQQMEQAQEVGRHMGMEITKRRKEGRLEVRFYLLDPNEKLDLGEPVDKLCEQLAWGFSTMFGIKGKIINVE
;
A
#
# COMPACT_ATOMS: atom_id res chain seq x y z
N MET A 1 11.03 -8.68 14.19
CA MET A 1 10.63 -7.40 14.80
C MET A 1 11.07 -6.28 13.87
N PHE A 2 10.13 -5.61 13.20
CA PHE A 2 10.40 -4.35 12.50
C PHE A 2 10.70 -3.29 13.57
N ASN A 3 11.92 -2.73 13.59
CA ASN A 3 12.26 -1.61 14.48
C ASN A 3 12.15 -0.31 13.66
N PRO A 4 11.08 0.48 13.81
CA PRO A 4 10.82 1.67 13.00
C PRO A 4 11.86 2.79 13.18
N GLY A 5 12.63 2.74 14.28
CA GLY A 5 13.67 3.73 14.58
C GLY A 5 14.85 3.74 13.59
N MET A 6 15.03 2.72 12.75
CA MET A 6 16.06 2.70 11.71
C MET A 6 15.63 3.34 10.38
N ALA A 7 14.36 3.69 10.20
CA ALA A 7 13.85 4.25 8.95
C ALA A 7 13.75 5.79 8.92
N GLY A 8 14.21 6.48 9.98
CA GLY A 8 14.10 7.95 10.08
C GLY A 8 12.67 8.48 10.20
N ILE A 9 11.69 7.60 10.48
CA ILE A 9 10.27 7.96 10.57
C ILE A 9 10.02 8.60 11.95
N ASN A 10 9.64 9.88 11.95
CA ASN A 10 9.29 10.61 13.18
C ASN A 10 8.02 10.01 13.82
N ARG A 11 7.89 10.02 15.15
CA ARG A 11 6.70 9.48 15.87
C ARG A 11 5.38 10.05 15.33
N GLN A 12 5.37 11.33 14.97
CA GLN A 12 4.21 11.99 14.38
C GLN A 12 3.78 11.36 13.04
N GLN A 13 4.73 10.92 12.22
CA GLN A 13 4.43 10.24 10.95
C GLN A 13 3.87 8.83 11.19
N MET A 14 4.32 8.15 12.24
CA MET A 14 3.74 6.86 12.62
C MET A 14 2.32 7.00 13.18
N GLU A 15 2.05 8.01 14.00
CA GLU A 15 0.70 8.29 14.52
C GLU A 15 -0.26 8.63 13.39
N GLN A 16 0.15 9.48 12.44
CA GLN A 16 -0.64 9.78 11.25
C GLN A 16 -0.90 8.54 10.39
N ALA A 17 0.09 7.68 10.19
CA ALA A 17 -0.09 6.43 9.45
C ALA A 17 -1.04 5.45 10.17
N GLN A 18 -0.96 5.38 11.50
CA GLN A 18 -1.87 4.56 12.30
C GLN A 18 -3.30 5.08 12.27
N GLU A 19 -3.50 6.40 12.29
CA GLU A 19 -4.83 7.01 12.21
C GLU A 19 -5.50 6.70 10.86
N VAL A 20 -4.76 6.80 9.75
CA VAL A 20 -5.23 6.39 8.42
C VAL A 20 -5.67 4.91 8.40
N GLY A 21 -4.97 4.05 9.12
CA GLY A 21 -5.32 2.63 9.27
C GLY A 21 -6.59 2.36 10.10
N ARG A 22 -7.15 3.34 10.80
CA ARG A 22 -8.43 3.20 11.52
C ARG A 22 -9.64 3.39 10.63
N HIS A 23 -9.45 3.98 9.47
CA HIS A 23 -10.51 4.35 8.53
C HIS A 23 -10.59 3.41 7.32
N MET A 24 -9.50 2.69 7.04
CA MET A 24 -9.37 1.87 5.83
C MET A 24 -9.02 0.43 6.13
N GLY A 25 -9.61 -0.47 5.36
CA GLY A 25 -9.22 -1.86 5.25
C GLY A 25 -8.48 -2.14 3.95
N MET A 26 -7.77 -3.28 3.92
CA MET A 26 -7.11 -3.79 2.73
C MET A 26 -7.45 -5.27 2.55
N GLU A 27 -7.85 -5.64 1.34
CA GLU A 27 -8.04 -7.02 0.91
C GLU A 27 -6.97 -7.37 -0.13
N ILE A 28 -6.25 -8.49 0.09
CA ILE A 28 -5.27 -9.01 -0.86
C ILE A 28 -5.76 -10.36 -1.38
N THR A 29 -6.19 -10.40 -2.63
CA THR A 29 -6.61 -11.61 -3.32
C THR A 29 -5.44 -12.23 -4.08
N LYS A 30 -5.13 -13.49 -3.77
CA LYS A 30 -4.01 -14.22 -4.38
C LYS A 30 -4.52 -15.19 -5.44
N ARG A 31 -4.29 -14.90 -6.72
CA ARG A 31 -4.58 -15.81 -7.85
C ARG A 31 -3.32 -16.51 -8.30
N ARG A 32 -2.83 -17.43 -7.47
CA ARG A 32 -1.50 -18.06 -7.62
C ARG A 32 -1.27 -18.70 -9.00
N LYS A 33 -2.28 -19.39 -9.55
CA LYS A 33 -2.16 -20.06 -10.86
C LYS A 33 -1.94 -19.09 -12.02
N GLU A 34 -2.34 -17.83 -11.85
CA GLU A 34 -2.22 -16.78 -12.86
C GLU A 34 -0.99 -15.89 -12.61
N GLY A 35 -0.25 -16.12 -11.52
CA GLY A 35 0.82 -15.20 -11.10
C GLY A 35 0.31 -13.80 -10.75
N ARG A 36 -0.96 -13.67 -10.34
CA ARG A 36 -1.65 -12.39 -10.16
C ARG A 36 -2.00 -12.12 -8.69
N LEU A 37 -1.79 -10.87 -8.29
CA LEU A 37 -2.27 -10.29 -7.04
C LEU A 37 -3.26 -9.18 -7.36
N GLU A 38 -4.37 -9.16 -6.64
CA GLU A 38 -5.33 -8.06 -6.66
C GLU A 38 -5.37 -7.49 -5.24
N VAL A 39 -5.19 -6.18 -5.13
CA VAL A 39 -5.29 -5.46 -3.85
C VAL A 39 -6.44 -4.47 -3.96
N ARG A 40 -7.33 -4.50 -2.96
CA ARG A 40 -8.45 -3.57 -2.85
C ARG A 40 -8.37 -2.85 -1.52
N PHE A 41 -8.28 -1.53 -1.56
CA PHE A 41 -8.56 -0.68 -0.41
C PHE A 41 -10.05 -0.40 -0.32
N TYR A 42 -10.56 -0.31 0.90
CA TYR A 42 -11.96 0.02 1.16
C TYR A 42 -12.08 0.80 2.45
N LEU A 43 -13.13 1.61 2.57
CA LEU A 43 -13.44 2.33 3.81
C LEU A 43 -14.15 1.39 4.78
N LEU A 44 -13.77 1.47 6.05
CA LEU A 44 -14.40 0.70 7.13
C LEU A 44 -15.78 1.28 7.47
N ASP A 45 -15.92 2.61 7.40
CA ASP A 45 -17.22 3.30 7.42
C ASP A 45 -17.59 3.75 5.99
N PRO A 46 -18.71 3.25 5.42
CA PRO A 46 -19.14 3.63 4.08
C PRO A 46 -19.58 5.10 3.96
N ASN A 47 -19.77 5.82 5.07
CA ASN A 47 -20.14 7.24 5.06
C ASN A 47 -18.92 8.18 5.06
N GLU A 48 -17.72 7.65 5.29
CA GLU A 48 -16.50 8.44 5.22
C GLU A 48 -16.19 8.86 3.78
N LYS A 49 -15.58 10.03 3.65
CA LYS A 49 -15.18 10.60 2.36
C LYS A 49 -13.66 10.75 2.34
N LEU A 50 -12.98 9.62 2.38
CA LEU A 50 -11.54 9.55 2.17
C LEU A 50 -11.25 9.12 0.73
N ASP A 51 -10.23 9.73 0.16
CA ASP A 51 -9.75 9.37 -1.17
C ASP A 51 -8.92 8.07 -1.09
N LEU A 52 -9.38 7.04 -1.78
CA LEU A 52 -8.70 5.75 -1.89
C LEU A 52 -7.66 5.72 -3.01
N GLY A 53 -7.59 6.73 -3.87
CA GLY A 53 -6.60 6.82 -4.94
C GLY A 53 -5.17 6.96 -4.40
N GLU A 54 -4.97 7.86 -3.44
CA GLU A 54 -3.65 8.09 -2.83
C GLU A 54 -2.99 6.82 -2.25
N PRO A 55 -3.67 5.98 -1.43
CA PRO A 55 -3.07 4.74 -0.95
C PRO A 55 -2.83 3.70 -2.06
N VAL A 56 -3.63 3.69 -3.13
CA VAL A 56 -3.39 2.84 -4.32
C VAL A 56 -2.07 3.25 -4.99
N ASP A 57 -1.89 4.54 -5.27
CA ASP A 57 -0.69 5.05 -5.93
C ASP A 57 0.57 4.77 -5.10
N LYS A 58 0.53 5.08 -3.80
CA LYS A 58 1.65 4.83 -2.89
C LYS A 58 2.02 3.35 -2.81
N LEU A 59 1.04 2.44 -2.76
CA LEU A 59 1.33 1.02 -2.73
C LEU A 59 1.94 0.54 -4.06
N CYS A 60 1.42 1.01 -5.20
CA CYS A 60 1.96 0.70 -6.53
C CYS A 60 3.43 1.13 -6.66
N GLU A 61 3.76 2.36 -6.27
CA GLU A 61 5.13 2.88 -6.28
C GLU A 61 6.04 2.08 -5.35
N GLN A 62 5.60 1.79 -4.12
CA GLN A 62 6.39 1.02 -3.14
C GLN A 62 6.65 -0.41 -3.60
N LEU A 63 5.67 -1.07 -4.24
CA LEU A 63 5.85 -2.41 -4.80
C LEU A 63 6.85 -2.39 -5.96
N ALA A 64 6.69 -1.47 -6.91
CA ALA A 64 7.59 -1.35 -8.06
C ALA A 64 9.03 -1.05 -7.60
N TRP A 65 9.20 -0.06 -6.72
CA TRP A 65 10.49 0.29 -6.13
C TRP A 65 11.10 -0.88 -5.36
N GLY A 66 10.35 -1.47 -4.42
CA GLY A 66 10.84 -2.51 -3.53
C GLY A 66 11.31 -3.76 -4.28
N PHE A 67 10.55 -4.21 -5.29
CA PHE A 67 10.94 -5.37 -6.08
C PHE A 67 12.10 -5.09 -7.04
N SER A 68 12.16 -3.88 -7.61
CA SER A 68 13.31 -3.46 -8.42
C SER A 68 14.59 -3.40 -7.57
N THR A 69 14.53 -2.78 -6.39
CA THR A 69 15.69 -2.61 -5.51
C THR A 69 16.16 -3.91 -4.88
N MET A 70 15.25 -4.76 -4.39
CA MET A 70 15.64 -5.99 -3.69
C MET A 70 15.95 -7.16 -4.62
N PHE A 71 15.25 -7.27 -5.75
CA PHE A 71 15.29 -8.45 -6.61
C PHE A 71 15.70 -8.14 -8.06
N GLY A 72 15.91 -6.87 -8.43
CA GLY A 72 16.24 -6.48 -9.80
C GLY A 72 15.10 -6.70 -10.79
N ILE A 73 13.86 -6.89 -10.31
CA ILE A 73 12.71 -7.14 -11.18
C ILE A 73 12.31 -5.83 -11.86
N LYS A 74 12.42 -5.81 -13.19
CA LYS A 74 11.97 -4.69 -14.01
C LYS A 74 10.47 -4.80 -14.27
N GLY A 75 9.77 -3.68 -14.13
CA GLY A 75 8.32 -3.61 -14.34
C GLY A 75 7.89 -2.23 -14.83
N LYS A 76 6.57 -2.09 -15.04
CA LYS A 76 5.91 -0.82 -15.36
C LYS A 76 4.61 -0.74 -14.57
N ILE A 77 4.26 0.47 -14.14
CA ILE A 77 2.93 0.77 -13.59
C ILE A 77 2.02 1.07 -14.80
N ILE A 78 0.81 0.52 -14.81
CA ILE A 78 -0.18 0.73 -15.86
C ILE A 78 -1.45 1.26 -15.19
N ASN A 79 -1.85 2.48 -15.54
CA ASN A 79 -3.12 3.06 -15.13
C ASN A 79 -4.18 2.64 -16.17
N VAL A 80 -5.32 2.15 -15.70
CA VAL A 80 -6.40 1.59 -16.55
C VAL A 80 -7.62 2.50 -16.64
N GLU A 81 -7.49 3.75 -16.17
CA GLU A 81 -8.51 4.79 -16.17
C GLU A 81 -8.45 5.67 -17.43
#